data_AF-E9DRI9-F1
#
_entry.id   AF-E9DRI9-F1
#
_cell.length_a   1.000
_cell.length_b   1.000
_cell.length_c   1.000
_cell.angle_alpha   90.00
_cell.angle_beta   90.00
_cell.angle_gamma   90.00
#
_symmetry.space_group_name_H-M   'P 1'
#
loop_
_entity.id
_entity.type
_entity.pdbx_description
1 polymer ?
#
loop_
_entity_poly.entity_id
_entity_poly.type
_entity_poly.pdbx_seq_one_letter_code
_entity_poly.pdbx_strand_id
1 'polypeptide(L)'
;MTPSLLSQESPKPIPKSHQTRIRPRTRLNQTRLLSPFLHIWLLLPATARIAVYELLRKLGHRLYGLDDADNVQRLPFGLYLKYRGEPDLQRNEFHALKMIQQHTTIPPPRALDIVSKNIPNANDDFDPSPTSVSYLLITRVPGITLAQGHDALSDQDFQTISLQMKHYISQIRDIPKIVNPQMAICNTLGEACRDHRIKYADPIGPFPDEASFSQQLRYSDEPSRRGHRIVFTHADLNPRNILVDKVHYEDGSHGWQISGILDWETAGYYPEYWDFTKAMYEGFRWPKRYNDFVKDIFAEFGEYSRELEVEKRSWESGDG
;
A
#
# COMPACT_ATOMS: atom_id res chain seq x y z
N MET A 1 46.90 12.38 -50.11
CA MET A 1 45.63 11.78 -49.64
C MET A 1 45.97 10.80 -48.52
N THR A 2 45.87 11.26 -47.28
CA THR A 2 46.11 10.48 -46.05
C THR A 2 44.76 10.12 -45.43
N PRO A 3 44.45 8.84 -45.15
CA PRO A 3 43.25 8.50 -44.41
C PRO A 3 43.49 8.66 -42.91
N SER A 4 42.64 9.49 -42.30
CA SER A 4 42.41 9.59 -40.86
C SER A 4 41.80 8.28 -40.35
N LEU A 5 42.33 7.73 -39.25
CA LEU A 5 41.68 6.68 -38.47
C LEU A 5 41.68 7.06 -36.99
N LEU A 6 40.45 7.30 -36.54
CA LEU A 6 40.00 7.72 -35.22
C LEU A 6 40.57 6.87 -34.08
N SER A 7 41.09 7.56 -33.06
CA SER A 7 41.34 7.02 -31.72
C SER A 7 40.02 6.72 -31.01
N GLN A 8 39.79 5.46 -30.62
CA GLN A 8 38.70 5.08 -29.74
C GLN A 8 39.02 5.55 -28.31
N GLU A 9 38.23 6.49 -27.79
CA GLU A 9 38.23 6.83 -26.36
C GLU A 9 37.50 5.74 -25.56
N SER A 10 38.18 5.18 -24.57
CA SER A 10 37.61 4.29 -23.56
C SER A 10 36.58 5.02 -22.68
N PRO A 11 35.46 4.37 -22.27
CA PRO A 11 34.41 5.04 -21.51
C PRO A 11 34.91 5.40 -20.10
N LYS A 12 34.66 6.66 -19.71
CA LYS A 12 34.95 7.17 -18.35
C LYS A 12 34.07 6.42 -17.32
N PRO A 13 34.62 6.05 -16.16
CA PRO A 13 33.84 5.39 -15.12
C PRO A 13 32.77 6.33 -14.55
N ILE A 14 31.55 5.79 -14.41
CA ILE A 14 30.39 6.45 -13.80
C ILE A 14 30.73 6.79 -12.33
N PRO A 15 30.43 8.01 -11.84
CA PRO A 15 30.67 8.35 -10.44
C PRO A 15 29.81 7.47 -9.53
N LYS A 16 30.43 6.86 -8.53
CA LYS A 16 29.72 6.14 -7.46
C LYS A 16 28.77 7.11 -6.77
N SER A 17 27.48 6.77 -6.69
CA SER A 17 26.51 7.56 -5.94
C SER A 17 26.98 7.69 -4.48
N HIS A 18 27.17 8.93 -4.02
CA HIS A 18 27.36 9.20 -2.61
C HIS A 18 26.04 8.88 -1.90
N GLN A 19 25.91 7.67 -1.38
CA GLN A 19 24.89 7.36 -0.38
C GLN A 19 25.28 8.12 0.90
N THR A 20 24.78 9.33 1.05
CA THR A 20 24.94 10.13 2.26
C THR A 20 24.28 9.38 3.41
N ARG A 21 25.08 9.02 4.41
CA ARG A 21 24.63 8.20 5.53
C ARG A 21 23.64 9.02 6.37
N ILE A 22 22.44 8.47 6.58
CA ILE A 22 21.41 9.12 7.40
C ILE A 22 21.80 8.91 8.86
N ARG A 23 21.84 9.98 9.68
CA ARG A 23 21.96 9.81 11.13
C ARG A 23 20.74 9.03 11.61
N PRO A 24 20.89 7.84 12.20
CA PRO A 24 19.76 7.17 12.81
C PRO A 24 19.27 8.10 13.93
N ARG A 25 18.05 8.63 13.78
CA ARG A 25 17.29 9.07 14.95
C ARG A 25 17.35 7.91 15.93
N THR A 26 17.71 8.19 17.18
CA THR A 26 17.52 7.26 18.29
C THR A 26 16.02 6.95 18.35
N ARG A 27 15.57 6.00 17.52
CA ARG A 27 14.35 5.27 17.74
C ARG A 27 14.65 4.55 19.04
N LEU A 28 14.14 5.08 20.15
CA LEU A 28 13.91 4.22 21.30
C LEU A 28 13.26 2.96 20.72
N ASN A 29 13.97 1.83 20.82
CA ASN A 29 13.44 0.53 20.48
C ASN A 29 12.32 0.20 21.48
N GLN A 30 11.19 0.91 21.38
CA GLN A 30 9.93 0.57 22.06
C GLN A 30 9.52 -0.87 21.73
N THR A 31 10.06 -1.39 20.63
CA THR A 31 9.85 -2.71 20.05
C THR A 31 10.32 -3.90 20.90
N ARG A 32 11.33 -3.77 21.78
CA ARG A 32 11.73 -4.89 22.67
C ARG A 32 10.86 -5.00 23.91
N LEU A 33 10.30 -3.89 24.40
CA LEU A 33 9.47 -3.87 25.61
C LEU A 33 8.01 -4.26 25.33
N LEU A 34 7.50 -4.02 24.13
CA LEU A 34 6.11 -4.35 23.76
C LEU A 34 5.83 -5.85 23.64
N SER A 35 6.86 -6.67 23.40
CA SER A 35 6.68 -8.08 23.05
C SER A 35 5.93 -8.88 24.15
N PRO A 36 6.39 -8.99 25.41
CA PRO A 36 5.70 -9.81 26.41
C PRO A 36 4.30 -9.28 26.75
N PHE A 37 4.11 -7.96 26.82
CA PHE A 37 2.79 -7.36 27.07
C PHE A 37 1.81 -7.65 25.95
N LEU A 38 2.24 -7.58 24.69
CA LEU A 38 1.40 -7.91 23.54
C LEU A 38 1.01 -9.40 23.58
N HIS A 39 1.93 -10.30 23.90
CA HIS A 39 1.59 -11.73 24.01
C HIS A 39 0.53 -11.98 25.10
N ILE A 40 0.70 -11.41 26.29
CA ILE A 40 -0.30 -11.53 27.37
C ILE A 40 -1.63 -10.90 26.95
N TRP A 41 -1.58 -9.74 26.29
CA TRP A 41 -2.76 -9.05 25.78
C TRP A 41 -3.56 -9.91 24.79
N LEU A 42 -2.89 -10.57 23.85
CA LEU A 42 -3.51 -11.43 22.85
C LEU A 42 -4.15 -12.70 23.43
N LEU A 43 -3.79 -13.10 24.67
CA LEU A 43 -4.44 -14.19 25.39
C LEU A 43 -5.80 -13.80 25.99
N LEU A 44 -6.11 -12.50 26.07
CA LEU A 44 -7.39 -12.05 26.61
C LEU A 44 -8.55 -12.37 25.65
N PRO A 45 -9.76 -12.66 26.18
CA PRO A 45 -10.94 -12.91 25.36
C PRO A 45 -11.22 -11.76 24.38
N ALA A 46 -11.70 -12.10 23.18
CA ALA A 46 -12.02 -11.13 22.13
C ALA A 46 -12.94 -10.00 22.63
N THR A 47 -13.94 -10.34 23.45
CA THR A 47 -14.87 -9.38 24.05
C THR A 47 -14.17 -8.34 24.93
N ALA A 48 -13.19 -8.75 25.73
CA ALA A 48 -12.40 -7.85 26.57
C ALA A 48 -11.50 -6.94 25.73
N ARG A 49 -10.81 -7.50 24.72
CA ARG A 49 -9.97 -6.71 23.81
C ARG A 49 -10.78 -5.65 23.06
N ILE A 50 -11.94 -6.03 22.52
CA ILE A 50 -12.86 -5.10 21.83
C ILE A 50 -13.37 -4.01 22.77
N ALA A 51 -13.74 -4.34 24.01
CA ALA A 51 -14.20 -3.35 24.98
C ALA A 51 -13.12 -2.28 25.25
N VAL A 52 -11.86 -2.69 25.34
CA VAL A 52 -10.72 -1.76 25.49
C VAL A 52 -10.49 -0.96 24.22
N TYR A 53 -10.59 -1.57 23.03
CA TYR A 53 -10.47 -0.83 21.77
C TYR A 53 -11.54 0.25 21.62
N GLU A 54 -12.79 -0.03 22.00
CA GLU A 54 -13.85 0.99 22.00
C GLU A 54 -13.60 2.10 23.04
N LEU A 55 -13.06 1.77 24.21
CA LEU A 55 -12.68 2.77 25.22
C LEU A 55 -11.55 3.66 24.69
N LEU A 56 -10.49 3.06 24.15
CA LEU A 56 -9.36 3.78 23.56
C LEU A 56 -9.81 4.63 22.38
N ARG A 57 -10.71 4.13 21.53
CA ARG A 57 -11.29 4.88 20.41
C ARG A 57 -12.00 6.14 20.88
N LYS A 58 -12.88 6.03 21.90
CA LYS A 58 -13.56 7.19 22.50
C LYS A 58 -12.58 8.19 23.11
N LEU A 59 -11.52 7.70 23.75
CA LEU A 59 -10.46 8.55 24.29
C LEU A 59 -9.66 9.23 23.17
N GLY A 60 -9.31 8.51 22.11
CA GLY A 60 -8.63 9.01 20.92
C GLY A 60 -9.43 10.13 20.25
N HIS A 61 -10.73 9.92 20.07
CA HIS A 61 -11.65 10.94 19.55
C HIS A 61 -11.62 12.23 20.39
N ARG A 62 -11.62 12.13 21.72
CA ARG A 62 -11.55 13.30 22.60
C ARG A 62 -10.20 14.02 22.56
N LEU A 63 -9.10 13.27 22.35
CA LEU A 63 -7.75 13.83 22.37
C LEU A 63 -7.31 14.39 21.02
N TYR A 64 -7.80 13.81 19.92
CA TYR A 64 -7.29 14.07 18.58
C TYR A 64 -8.37 14.47 17.56
N GLY A 65 -9.65 14.37 17.91
CA GLY A 65 -10.77 14.56 16.97
C GLY A 65 -11.06 13.32 16.13
N LEU A 66 -11.92 13.48 15.13
CA LEU A 66 -12.13 12.48 14.08
C LEU A 66 -11.04 12.61 13.01
N ASP A 67 -10.56 11.48 12.52
CA ASP A 67 -9.79 11.45 11.27
C ASP A 67 -10.76 11.55 10.08
N ASP A 68 -10.26 11.95 8.91
CA ASP A 68 -11.06 12.11 7.67
C ASP A 68 -11.66 10.79 7.12
N ALA A 69 -11.28 9.65 7.71
CA ALA A 69 -11.80 8.32 7.36
C ALA A 69 -12.75 7.79 8.44
N ASP A 70 -13.98 7.45 8.05
CA ASP A 70 -15.08 7.09 8.97
C ASP A 70 -14.79 5.91 9.91
N ASN A 71 -13.83 5.05 9.54
CA ASN A 71 -13.51 3.81 10.24
C ASN A 71 -12.07 3.77 10.81
N VAL A 72 -11.39 4.91 10.90
CA VAL A 72 -10.03 5.00 11.45
C VAL A 72 -9.99 5.99 12.61
N GLN A 73 -9.25 5.66 13.67
CA GLN A 73 -9.07 6.55 14.81
C GLN A 73 -7.64 6.49 15.33
N ARG A 74 -6.98 7.64 15.40
CA ARG A 74 -5.76 7.81 16.19
C ARG A 74 -6.02 7.53 17.66
N LEU A 75 -5.17 6.68 18.25
CA LEU A 75 -5.21 6.32 19.66
C LEU A 75 -4.00 6.89 20.42
N PRO A 76 -4.06 6.95 21.77
CA PRO A 76 -2.90 7.20 22.61
C PRO A 76 -1.77 6.19 22.36
N PHE A 77 -0.57 6.50 22.86
CA PHE A 77 0.61 5.61 22.79
C PHE A 77 1.15 5.34 21.37
N GLY A 78 0.82 6.22 20.41
CA GLY A 78 1.28 6.07 19.03
C GLY A 78 0.64 4.88 18.33
N LEU A 79 -0.66 4.65 18.58
CA LEU A 79 -1.44 3.58 17.98
C LEU A 79 -2.52 4.16 17.05
N TYR A 80 -2.98 3.35 16.12
CA TYR A 80 -4.15 3.58 15.30
C TYR A 80 -5.05 2.35 15.36
N LEU A 81 -6.36 2.60 15.27
CA LEU A 81 -7.36 1.56 15.22
C LEU A 81 -8.19 1.76 13.95
N LYS A 82 -8.13 0.78 13.05
CA LYS A 82 -9.19 0.60 12.05
C LYS A 82 -10.30 -0.19 12.73
N TYR A 83 -11.50 0.36 12.81
CA TYR A 83 -12.59 -0.20 13.60
C TYR A 83 -13.86 -0.38 12.76
N ARG A 84 -14.64 -1.41 13.08
CA ARG A 84 -15.86 -1.76 12.36
C ARG A 84 -15.67 -1.96 10.85
N GLY A 85 -14.48 -2.40 10.44
CA GLY A 85 -14.21 -2.70 9.04
C GLY A 85 -14.64 -4.12 8.68
N GLU A 86 -14.67 -4.38 7.38
CA GLU A 86 -15.01 -5.68 6.85
C GLU A 86 -13.96 -6.73 7.25
N PRO A 87 -14.36 -7.91 7.77
CA PRO A 87 -13.41 -8.90 8.27
C PRO A 87 -12.38 -9.39 7.26
N ASP A 88 -12.78 -9.63 6.01
CA ASP A 88 -11.88 -10.14 4.98
C ASP A 88 -10.81 -9.11 4.61
N LEU A 89 -11.19 -7.84 4.44
CA LEU A 89 -10.26 -6.73 4.15
C LEU A 89 -9.25 -6.54 5.28
N GLN A 90 -9.71 -6.48 6.53
CA GLN A 90 -8.79 -6.33 7.67
C GLN A 90 -7.90 -7.55 7.87
N ARG A 91 -8.41 -8.77 7.63
CA ARG A 91 -7.60 -9.99 7.69
C ARG A 91 -6.50 -9.97 6.63
N ASN A 92 -6.85 -9.54 5.41
CA ASN A 92 -5.89 -9.36 4.33
C ASN A 92 -4.85 -8.29 4.66
N GLU A 93 -5.26 -7.12 5.17
CA GLU A 93 -4.32 -6.06 5.58
C GLU A 93 -3.37 -6.53 6.68
N PHE A 94 -3.89 -7.20 7.70
CA PHE A 94 -3.09 -7.73 8.81
C PHE A 94 -2.02 -8.70 8.31
N HIS A 95 -2.36 -9.55 7.34
CA HIS A 95 -1.42 -10.48 6.73
C HIS A 95 -0.43 -9.77 5.79
N ALA A 96 -0.90 -8.84 4.96
CA ALA A 96 -0.07 -8.02 4.08
C ALA A 96 1.02 -7.26 4.87
N LEU A 97 0.65 -6.59 5.97
CA LEU A 97 1.60 -5.86 6.82
C LEU A 97 2.68 -6.77 7.42
N LYS A 98 2.37 -8.04 7.70
CA LYS A 98 3.37 -9.03 8.15
C LYS A 98 4.32 -9.39 7.01
N MET A 99 3.81 -9.61 5.80
CA MET A 99 4.64 -9.90 4.63
C MET A 99 5.59 -8.74 4.32
N ILE A 100 5.10 -7.50 4.34
CA ILE A 100 5.91 -6.31 4.12
C ILE A 100 7.04 -6.19 5.16
N GLN A 101 6.76 -6.46 6.43
CA GLN A 101 7.80 -6.47 7.48
C GLN A 101 8.86 -7.55 7.29
N GLN A 102 8.47 -8.69 6.75
CA GLN A 102 9.37 -9.85 6.59
C GLN A 102 10.25 -9.73 5.35
N HIS A 103 9.72 -9.14 4.27
CA HIS A 103 10.35 -9.21 2.95
C HIS A 103 10.88 -7.88 2.42
N THR A 104 10.61 -6.76 3.09
CA THR A 104 10.99 -5.43 2.59
C THR A 104 11.62 -4.55 3.66
N THR A 105 12.26 -3.47 3.22
CA THR A 105 12.75 -2.38 4.06
C THR A 105 11.78 -1.21 4.14
N ILE A 106 10.59 -1.33 3.54
CA ILE A 106 9.53 -0.32 3.68
C ILE A 106 9.22 -0.18 5.15
N PRO A 107 9.14 1.02 5.73
CA PRO A 107 8.75 1.18 7.12
C PRO A 107 7.22 1.04 7.21
N PRO A 108 6.67 -0.12 7.62
CA PRO A 108 5.23 -0.32 7.58
C PRO A 108 4.61 -0.01 8.95
N PRO A 109 3.31 0.29 9.01
CA PRO A 109 2.56 0.13 10.25
C PRO A 109 2.76 -1.29 10.79
N ARG A 110 2.95 -1.44 12.09
CA ARG A 110 2.98 -2.76 12.71
C ARG A 110 1.59 -3.22 13.05
N ALA A 111 1.13 -4.29 12.40
CA ALA A 111 -0.05 -5.02 12.79
C ALA A 111 0.15 -5.69 14.15
N LEU A 112 -0.57 -5.21 15.17
CA LEU A 112 -0.43 -5.69 16.56
C LEU A 112 -1.49 -6.71 16.92
N ASP A 113 -2.73 -6.47 16.49
CA ASP A 113 -3.86 -7.34 16.79
C ASP A 113 -4.97 -7.19 15.75
N ILE A 114 -5.72 -8.27 15.53
CA ILE A 114 -6.98 -8.28 14.79
C ILE A 114 -8.02 -9.08 15.58
N VAL A 115 -9.23 -8.53 15.67
CA VAL A 115 -10.33 -9.19 16.39
C VAL A 115 -11.67 -8.85 15.76
N SER A 116 -12.54 -9.84 15.65
CA SER A 116 -13.86 -9.68 15.06
C SER A 116 -14.96 -9.92 16.10
N LYS A 117 -16.11 -9.30 15.88
CA LYS A 117 -17.36 -9.64 16.58
C LYS A 117 -18.53 -9.59 15.61
N ASN A 118 -19.55 -10.37 15.94
CA ASN A 118 -20.83 -10.27 15.28
C ASN A 118 -21.62 -9.12 15.91
N ILE A 119 -22.28 -8.33 15.08
CA ILE A 119 -23.20 -7.26 15.46
C ILE A 119 -24.58 -7.55 14.85
N PRO A 120 -25.67 -7.15 15.49
CA PRO A 120 -26.99 -7.21 14.88
C PRO A 120 -27.00 -6.43 13.56
N ASN A 121 -27.59 -6.99 12.51
CA ASN A 121 -27.79 -6.26 11.26
C ASN A 121 -28.91 -5.24 11.46
N ALA A 122 -28.53 -4.00 11.79
CA ALA A 122 -29.47 -2.91 12.05
C ALA A 122 -29.90 -2.16 10.78
N ASN A 123 -29.32 -2.51 9.62
CA ASN A 123 -29.46 -1.74 8.38
C ASN A 123 -30.22 -2.52 7.27
N ASP A 124 -30.61 -3.76 7.52
CA ASP A 124 -31.36 -4.57 6.55
C ASP A 124 -32.56 -5.25 7.23
N ASP A 125 -33.76 -4.71 7.00
CA ASP A 125 -35.02 -5.29 7.48
C ASP A 125 -35.35 -6.63 6.78
N PHE A 126 -34.67 -6.95 5.67
CA PHE A 126 -34.88 -8.18 4.89
C PHE A 126 -33.92 -9.31 5.27
N ASP A 127 -32.74 -9.02 5.80
CA ASP A 127 -31.82 -10.03 6.35
C ASP A 127 -31.36 -9.70 7.78
N PRO A 128 -32.04 -10.25 8.81
CA PRO A 128 -31.67 -10.05 10.21
C PRO A 128 -30.41 -10.84 10.62
N SER A 129 -29.73 -11.54 9.70
CA SER A 129 -28.52 -12.29 10.02
C SER A 129 -27.43 -11.36 10.56
N PRO A 130 -26.73 -11.73 11.65
CA PRO A 130 -25.76 -10.84 12.26
C PRO A 130 -24.58 -10.61 11.31
N THR A 131 -24.23 -9.34 11.08
CA THR A 131 -23.04 -8.97 10.31
C THR A 131 -21.79 -9.04 11.18
N SER A 132 -20.66 -9.43 10.61
CA SER A 132 -19.39 -9.49 11.35
C SER A 132 -18.54 -8.27 11.05
N VAL A 133 -17.97 -7.67 12.08
CA VAL A 133 -17.09 -6.51 11.97
C VAL A 133 -15.77 -6.74 12.68
N SER A 134 -14.70 -6.17 12.14
CA SER A 134 -13.35 -6.36 12.66
C SER A 134 -12.72 -5.06 13.17
N TYR A 135 -11.78 -5.24 14.09
CA TYR A 135 -10.93 -4.22 14.66
C TYR A 135 -9.48 -4.63 14.40
N LEU A 136 -8.72 -3.74 13.76
CA LEU A 136 -7.31 -3.91 13.44
C LEU A 136 -6.51 -2.83 14.15
N LEU A 137 -5.70 -3.26 15.12
CA LEU A 137 -4.83 -2.39 15.90
C LEU A 137 -3.44 -2.36 15.26
N ILE A 138 -2.98 -1.16 14.91
CA ILE A 138 -1.68 -0.94 14.27
C ILE A 138 -0.87 0.16 14.98
N THR A 139 0.44 0.18 14.78
CA THR A 139 1.27 1.31 15.23
C THR A 139 1.15 2.50 14.28
N ARG A 140 1.19 3.71 14.83
CA ARG A 140 1.31 4.95 14.07
C ARG A 140 2.64 5.02 13.33
N VAL A 141 2.57 5.40 12.06
CA VAL A 141 3.72 5.86 11.27
C VAL A 141 3.77 7.39 11.33
N PRO A 142 4.94 8.01 11.61
CA PRO A 142 5.08 9.46 11.61
C PRO A 142 5.05 10.04 10.19
N GLY A 143 4.84 11.35 10.07
CA GLY A 143 4.79 12.06 8.80
C GLY A 143 3.40 12.57 8.45
N ILE A 144 3.31 13.15 7.25
CA ILE A 144 2.09 13.60 6.59
C ILE A 144 1.94 12.83 5.28
N THR A 145 0.72 12.74 4.75
CA THR A 145 0.50 12.09 3.46
C THR A 145 1.11 12.94 2.34
N LEU A 146 1.56 12.29 1.25
CA LEU A 146 2.03 12.99 0.06
C LEU A 146 0.91 13.87 -0.51
N ALA A 147 -0.35 13.44 -0.39
CA ALA A 147 -1.54 14.22 -0.74
C ALA A 147 -1.65 15.54 0.04
N GLN A 148 -1.25 15.58 1.31
CA GLN A 148 -1.24 16.80 2.12
C GLN A 148 0.03 17.63 1.93
N GLY A 149 1.16 16.96 1.67
CA GLY A 149 2.49 17.56 1.69
C GLY A 149 3.07 17.97 0.35
N HIS A 150 2.44 17.62 -0.79
CA HIS A 150 3.09 17.73 -2.10
C HIS A 150 3.53 19.16 -2.46
N ASP A 151 2.82 20.19 -2.03
CA ASP A 151 3.17 21.59 -2.30
C ASP A 151 4.39 22.07 -1.51
N ALA A 152 4.69 21.42 -0.39
CA ALA A 152 5.86 21.74 0.44
C ALA A 152 7.14 21.02 -0.02
N LEU A 153 7.04 20.10 -0.99
CA LEU A 153 8.18 19.31 -1.48
C LEU A 153 8.88 20.02 -2.63
N SER A 154 10.19 20.26 -2.44
CA SER A 154 11.07 20.73 -3.50
C SER A 154 11.21 19.66 -4.60
N ASP A 155 11.70 20.05 -5.78
CA ASP A 155 11.96 19.07 -6.85
C ASP A 155 13.01 18.03 -6.44
N GLN A 156 13.99 18.43 -5.62
CA GLN A 156 15.01 17.51 -5.09
C GLN A 156 14.42 16.50 -4.10
N ASP A 157 13.51 16.94 -3.23
CA ASP A 157 12.80 16.04 -2.31
C ASP A 157 11.95 15.04 -3.09
N PHE A 158 11.26 15.52 -4.12
CA PHE A 158 10.38 14.70 -4.94
C PHE A 158 11.16 13.66 -5.75
N GLN A 159 12.34 14.01 -6.28
CA GLN A 159 13.27 13.06 -6.89
C GLN A 159 13.74 12.00 -5.88
N THR A 160 14.07 12.42 -4.65
CA THR A 160 14.47 11.50 -3.58
C THR A 160 13.35 10.52 -3.25
N ILE A 161 12.11 11.01 -3.14
CA ILE A 161 10.91 10.21 -2.91
C ILE A 161 10.66 9.26 -4.10
N SER A 162 10.87 9.70 -5.35
CA SER A 162 10.74 8.84 -6.54
C SER A 162 11.73 7.67 -6.49
N LEU A 163 13.00 7.94 -6.16
CA LEU A 163 14.01 6.90 -6.00
C LEU A 163 13.67 5.91 -4.89
N GLN A 164 13.11 6.40 -3.77
CA GLN A 164 12.64 5.51 -2.69
C GLN A 164 11.45 4.67 -3.12
N MET A 165 10.47 5.24 -3.83
CA MET A 165 9.32 4.50 -4.37
C MET A 165 9.75 3.41 -5.34
N LYS A 166 10.63 3.73 -6.29
CA LYS A 166 11.27 2.78 -7.22
C LYS A 166 11.89 1.60 -6.44
N HIS A 167 12.73 1.93 -5.46
CA HIS A 167 13.35 0.91 -4.61
C HIS A 167 12.33 0.05 -3.84
N TYR A 168 11.27 0.64 -3.30
CA TYR A 168 10.23 -0.08 -2.56
C TYR A 168 9.33 -0.94 -3.46
N ILE A 169 8.95 -0.44 -4.64
CA ILE A 169 8.16 -1.22 -5.62
C ILE A 169 8.95 -2.44 -6.06
N SER A 170 10.26 -2.31 -6.32
CA SER A 170 11.11 -3.46 -6.62
C SER A 170 11.04 -4.52 -5.51
N GLN A 171 11.17 -4.12 -4.25
CA GLN A 171 11.12 -5.05 -3.12
C GLN A 171 9.75 -5.72 -2.95
N ILE A 172 8.67 -4.96 -3.12
CA ILE A 172 7.32 -5.50 -3.05
C ILE A 172 7.12 -6.55 -4.15
N ARG A 173 7.54 -6.27 -5.38
CA ARG A 173 7.41 -7.22 -6.51
C ARG A 173 8.24 -8.49 -6.33
N ASP A 174 9.31 -8.43 -5.55
CA ASP A 174 10.16 -9.59 -5.20
C ASP A 174 9.60 -10.45 -4.06
N ILE A 175 8.48 -10.06 -3.43
CA ILE A 175 7.84 -10.87 -2.39
C ILE A 175 7.37 -12.19 -3.02
N PRO A 176 7.83 -13.35 -2.50
CA PRO A 176 7.54 -14.62 -3.13
C PRO A 176 6.08 -15.04 -2.90
N LYS A 177 5.40 -15.44 -3.98
CA LYS A 177 4.06 -16.04 -3.91
C LYS A 177 4.09 -17.46 -3.39
N ILE A 178 4.20 -17.59 -2.06
CA ILE A 178 4.17 -18.88 -1.35
C ILE A 178 2.75 -19.35 -1.02
N VAL A 179 1.75 -18.46 -1.14
CA VAL A 179 0.34 -18.76 -0.86
C VAL A 179 -0.34 -19.34 -2.10
N ASN A 180 -1.21 -20.33 -1.87
CA ASN A 180 -2.05 -21.01 -2.87
C ASN A 180 -1.37 -21.22 -4.25
N PRO A 181 -0.49 -22.23 -4.39
CA PRO A 181 0.30 -22.44 -5.62
C PRO A 181 -0.53 -22.63 -6.89
N GLN A 182 -1.79 -23.07 -6.77
CA GLN A 182 -2.71 -23.30 -7.88
C GLN A 182 -3.34 -22.03 -8.41
N MET A 183 -3.31 -20.93 -7.65
CA MET A 183 -3.92 -19.66 -8.02
C MET A 183 -2.84 -18.62 -8.27
N ALA A 184 -2.68 -18.18 -9.51
CA ALA A 184 -1.73 -17.13 -9.86
C ALA A 184 -2.11 -15.79 -9.21
N ILE A 185 -3.37 -15.38 -9.31
CA ILE A 185 -3.87 -14.09 -8.82
C ILE A 185 -4.80 -14.32 -7.64
N CYS A 186 -4.44 -13.76 -6.50
CA CYS A 186 -5.12 -13.95 -5.23
C CYS A 186 -4.72 -12.85 -4.23
N ASN A 187 -5.48 -12.71 -3.15
CA ASN A 187 -5.09 -11.84 -2.05
C ASN A 187 -3.86 -12.40 -1.29
N THR A 188 -3.41 -11.71 -0.24
CA THR A 188 -2.21 -12.14 0.49
C THR A 188 -2.34 -13.48 1.22
N LEU A 189 -3.57 -13.97 1.40
CA LEU A 189 -3.89 -15.26 2.03
C LEU A 189 -4.08 -16.39 1.00
N GLY A 190 -4.01 -16.09 -0.30
CA GLY A 190 -4.30 -17.06 -1.36
C GLY A 190 -5.78 -17.20 -1.68
N GLU A 191 -6.62 -16.26 -1.24
CA GLU A 191 -8.08 -16.26 -1.41
C GLU A 191 -8.52 -15.21 -2.43
N ALA A 192 -9.83 -14.96 -2.52
CA ALA A 192 -10.42 -13.96 -3.40
C ALA A 192 -9.84 -12.56 -3.15
N CYS A 193 -9.57 -11.85 -4.23
CA CYS A 193 -9.16 -10.45 -4.23
C CYS A 193 -10.36 -9.55 -3.97
N ARG A 194 -10.09 -8.33 -3.48
CA ARG A 194 -11.04 -7.23 -3.43
C ARG A 194 -10.38 -5.98 -3.97
N ASP A 195 -11.07 -5.29 -4.86
CA ASP A 195 -10.59 -4.06 -5.47
C ASP A 195 -11.80 -3.15 -5.71
N HIS A 196 -11.78 -1.94 -5.15
CA HIS A 196 -12.87 -0.97 -5.32
C HIS A 196 -13.16 -0.57 -6.77
N ARG A 197 -12.26 -0.87 -7.71
CA ARG A 197 -12.47 -0.63 -9.15
C ARG A 197 -13.27 -1.75 -9.84
N ILE A 198 -13.47 -2.90 -9.19
CA ILE A 198 -14.10 -4.07 -9.80
C ILE A 198 -15.35 -4.42 -9.00
N LYS A 199 -16.50 -4.54 -9.68
CA LYS A 199 -17.76 -5.09 -9.13
C LYS A 199 -18.10 -4.57 -7.72
N TYR A 200 -18.11 -3.25 -7.53
CA TYR A 200 -18.45 -2.64 -6.23
C TYR A 200 -17.61 -3.13 -5.03
N ALA A 201 -16.38 -3.58 -5.27
CA ALA A 201 -15.47 -4.18 -4.28
C ALA A 201 -15.90 -5.57 -3.74
N ASP A 202 -16.80 -6.25 -4.44
CA ASP A 202 -17.14 -7.65 -4.15
C ASP A 202 -15.91 -8.55 -4.29
N PRO A 203 -15.83 -9.66 -3.52
CA PRO A 203 -14.79 -10.67 -3.71
C PRO A 203 -14.76 -11.20 -5.15
N ILE A 204 -13.57 -11.24 -5.75
CA ILE A 204 -13.33 -11.82 -7.06
C ILE A 204 -12.21 -12.87 -7.02
N GLY A 205 -12.41 -13.98 -7.71
CA GLY A 205 -11.43 -15.06 -7.75
C GLY A 205 -11.40 -15.89 -6.47
N PRO A 206 -10.25 -16.49 -6.09
CA PRO A 206 -8.93 -16.36 -6.72
C PRO A 206 -8.89 -16.95 -8.14
N PHE A 207 -7.84 -16.66 -8.90
CA PHE A 207 -7.74 -17.02 -10.31
C PHE A 207 -6.50 -17.88 -10.61
N PRO A 208 -6.64 -18.96 -11.39
CA PRO A 208 -5.51 -19.81 -11.79
C PRO A 208 -4.51 -19.09 -12.70
N ASP A 209 -4.95 -18.07 -13.46
CA ASP A 209 -4.12 -17.34 -14.41
C ASP A 209 -4.65 -15.93 -14.68
N GLU A 210 -3.87 -15.12 -15.42
CA GLU A 210 -4.28 -13.78 -15.84
C GLU A 210 -5.51 -13.78 -16.76
N ALA A 211 -5.67 -14.84 -17.55
CA ALA A 211 -6.75 -14.91 -18.53
C ALA A 211 -8.13 -15.00 -17.84
N SER A 212 -8.24 -15.83 -16.80
CA SER A 212 -9.43 -15.95 -15.97
C SER A 212 -9.70 -14.72 -15.12
N PHE A 213 -8.66 -14.06 -14.59
CA PHE A 213 -8.80 -12.75 -13.93
C PHE A 213 -9.36 -11.69 -14.88
N SER A 214 -8.84 -11.62 -16.09
CA SER A 214 -9.23 -10.61 -17.08
C SER A 214 -10.67 -10.74 -17.54
N GLN A 215 -11.31 -11.90 -17.41
CA GLN A 215 -12.75 -12.07 -17.65
C GLN A 215 -13.63 -11.28 -16.66
N GLN A 216 -13.07 -10.83 -15.53
CA GLN A 216 -13.76 -9.92 -14.62
C GLN A 216 -13.68 -8.45 -15.04
N LEU A 217 -12.84 -8.15 -16.04
CA LEU A 217 -12.55 -6.78 -16.47
C LEU A 217 -13.25 -6.49 -17.79
N ARG A 218 -13.54 -5.21 -18.05
CA ARG A 218 -14.04 -4.79 -19.36
C ARG A 218 -12.95 -4.95 -20.43
N TYR A 219 -13.41 -5.24 -21.63
CA TYR A 219 -12.57 -5.54 -22.79
C TYR A 219 -11.62 -6.71 -22.48
N SER A 220 -12.18 -7.80 -21.95
CA SER A 220 -11.43 -8.96 -21.45
C SER A 220 -10.56 -9.63 -22.52
N ASP A 221 -10.91 -9.49 -23.80
CA ASP A 221 -10.20 -10.05 -24.96
C ASP A 221 -9.09 -9.13 -25.51
N GLU A 222 -8.88 -7.93 -24.95
CA GLU A 222 -7.80 -7.04 -25.39
C GLU A 222 -6.42 -7.67 -25.17
N PRO A 223 -5.50 -7.59 -26.16
CA PRO A 223 -4.16 -8.16 -26.02
C PRO A 223 -3.36 -7.59 -24.84
N SER A 224 -3.60 -6.33 -24.45
CA SER A 224 -3.00 -5.69 -23.27
C SER A 224 -3.56 -6.18 -21.93
N ARG A 225 -4.42 -7.20 -21.91
CA ARG A 225 -4.89 -7.88 -20.70
C ARG A 225 -4.20 -9.24 -20.50
N ARG A 226 -3.09 -9.51 -21.19
CA ARG A 226 -2.42 -10.83 -21.19
C ARG A 226 -0.91 -10.70 -21.25
N GLY A 227 -0.24 -11.72 -20.73
CA GLY A 227 1.20 -11.92 -20.88
C GLY A 227 2.03 -11.20 -19.82
N HIS A 228 1.41 -10.76 -18.73
CA HIS A 228 2.09 -10.05 -17.66
C HIS A 228 2.65 -11.01 -16.63
N ARG A 229 3.74 -10.60 -15.97
CA ARG A 229 4.16 -11.26 -14.73
C ARG A 229 3.15 -10.99 -13.64
N ILE A 230 2.90 -12.01 -12.82
CA ILE A 230 2.09 -11.85 -11.60
C ILE A 230 3.04 -11.62 -10.43
N VAL A 231 2.86 -10.46 -9.78
CA VAL A 231 3.75 -9.95 -8.72
C VAL A 231 2.91 -9.51 -7.53
N PHE A 232 3.51 -9.41 -6.35
CA PHE A 232 2.83 -8.77 -5.23
C PHE A 232 2.65 -7.28 -5.55
N THR A 233 1.45 -6.76 -5.33
CA THR A 233 1.09 -5.36 -5.55
C THR A 233 0.42 -4.79 -4.31
N HIS A 234 0.57 -3.49 -4.09
CA HIS A 234 -0.20 -2.80 -3.05
C HIS A 234 -1.69 -2.76 -3.39
N ALA A 235 -2.01 -2.63 -4.67
CA ALA A 235 -3.33 -2.44 -5.24
C ALA A 235 -4.08 -1.24 -4.66
N ASP A 236 -3.42 -0.21 -4.12
CA ASP A 236 -4.02 1.10 -3.81
C ASP A 236 -2.96 2.18 -3.53
N LEU A 237 -1.96 2.26 -4.42
CA LEU A 237 -0.77 3.09 -4.22
C LEU A 237 -1.04 4.57 -4.59
N ASN A 238 -1.95 5.19 -3.83
CA ASN A 238 -2.37 6.58 -4.00
C ASN A 238 -1.58 7.52 -3.04
N PRO A 239 -1.56 8.85 -3.27
CA PRO A 239 -0.73 9.75 -2.46
C PRO A 239 -1.26 9.96 -1.04
N ARG A 240 -2.50 9.54 -0.76
CA ARG A 240 -3.05 9.51 0.61
C ARG A 240 -2.43 8.38 1.42
N ASN A 241 -1.97 7.32 0.76
CA ASN A 241 -1.37 6.14 1.37
C ASN A 241 0.16 6.21 1.48
N ILE A 242 0.81 7.23 0.90
CA ILE A 242 2.26 7.43 1.00
C ILE A 242 2.55 8.51 2.05
N LEU A 243 3.20 8.15 3.17
CA LEU A 243 3.63 9.11 4.18
C LEU A 243 5.06 9.58 3.93
N VAL A 244 5.28 10.88 4.13
CA VAL A 244 6.60 11.53 4.11
C VAL A 244 6.86 12.26 5.43
N ASP A 245 8.11 12.23 5.89
CA ASP A 245 8.55 12.97 7.07
C ASP A 245 9.87 13.70 6.80
N LYS A 246 10.10 14.77 7.59
CA LYS A 246 11.33 15.54 7.51
C LYS A 246 12.48 14.75 8.09
N VAL A 247 13.60 14.74 7.37
CA VAL A 247 14.85 14.12 7.79
C VAL A 247 15.96 15.16 7.88
N HIS A 248 16.90 14.89 8.79
CA HIS A 248 18.12 15.68 8.98
C HIS A 248 19.30 14.81 8.57
N TYR A 249 20.05 15.25 7.57
CA TYR A 249 21.20 14.53 7.04
C TYR A 249 22.47 14.82 7.85
N GLU A 250 23.49 13.97 7.72
CA GLU A 250 24.77 14.11 8.44
C GLU A 250 25.53 15.40 8.08
N ASP A 251 25.34 15.89 6.86
CA ASP A 251 25.93 17.13 6.34
C ASP A 251 25.22 18.40 6.84
N GLY A 252 24.19 18.26 7.70
CA GLY A 252 23.41 19.36 8.23
C GLY A 252 22.27 19.82 7.31
N SER A 253 22.12 19.23 6.12
CA SER A 253 20.99 19.51 5.25
C SER A 253 19.70 18.87 5.77
N HIS A 254 18.57 19.37 5.28
CA HIS A 254 17.24 18.83 5.57
C HIS A 254 16.59 18.41 4.26
N GLY A 255 15.70 17.43 4.34
CA GLY A 255 14.85 17.07 3.23
C GLY A 255 13.70 16.20 3.68
N TRP A 256 13.08 15.53 2.72
CA TRP A 256 11.95 14.64 2.97
C TRP A 256 12.25 13.22 2.51
N GLN A 257 11.71 12.26 3.23
CA GLN A 257 11.78 10.85 2.89
C GLN A 257 10.46 10.17 3.18
N ILE A 258 10.20 9.07 2.49
CA ILE A 258 9.07 8.19 2.78
C ILE A 258 9.24 7.61 4.18
N SER A 259 8.29 7.89 5.04
CA SER A 259 8.23 7.40 6.41
C SER A 259 7.36 6.15 6.55
N GLY A 260 6.48 5.88 5.58
CA GLY A 260 5.80 4.60 5.40
C GLY A 260 4.75 4.60 4.31
N ILE A 261 4.21 3.42 4.03
CA ILE A 261 3.12 3.19 3.07
C ILE A 261 1.98 2.52 3.86
N LEU A 262 0.78 3.06 3.73
CA LEU A 262 -0.43 2.69 4.48
C LEU A 262 -1.43 1.94 3.61
N ASP A 263 -2.42 1.34 4.26
CA ASP A 263 -3.64 0.84 3.61
C ASP A 263 -3.46 -0.36 2.67
N TRP A 264 -2.94 -1.45 3.22
CA TRP A 264 -2.60 -2.68 2.48
C TRP A 264 -3.79 -3.67 2.36
N GLU A 265 -5.02 -3.22 2.57
CA GLU A 265 -6.19 -4.11 2.66
C GLU A 265 -6.59 -4.76 1.33
N THR A 266 -6.21 -4.14 0.21
CA THR A 266 -6.43 -4.67 -1.15
C THR A 266 -5.20 -5.38 -1.74
N ALA A 267 -4.09 -5.43 -0.98
CA ALA A 267 -2.84 -6.01 -1.44
C ALA A 267 -2.98 -7.50 -1.77
N GLY A 268 -2.18 -7.96 -2.72
CA GLY A 268 -2.24 -9.32 -3.24
C GLY A 268 -1.33 -9.52 -4.43
N TYR A 269 -1.51 -10.62 -5.13
CA TYR A 269 -0.78 -10.97 -6.33
C TYR A 269 -1.61 -10.65 -7.56
N TYR A 270 -1.14 -9.71 -8.39
CA TYR A 270 -1.84 -9.20 -9.56
C TYR A 270 -0.87 -9.03 -10.74
N PRO A 271 -1.37 -8.80 -11.97
CA PRO A 271 -0.53 -8.43 -13.10
C PRO A 271 0.36 -7.21 -12.78
N GLU A 272 1.59 -7.21 -13.27
CA GLU A 272 2.60 -6.20 -12.90
C GLU A 272 2.26 -4.75 -13.27
N TYR A 273 1.26 -4.53 -14.14
CA TYR A 273 0.75 -3.19 -14.44
C TYR A 273 -0.23 -2.65 -13.37
N TRP A 274 -0.72 -3.49 -12.45
CA TRP A 274 -1.91 -3.20 -11.64
C TRP A 274 -1.76 -1.96 -10.75
N ASP A 275 -0.64 -1.86 -10.01
CA ASP A 275 -0.37 -0.67 -9.17
C ASP A 275 -0.30 0.62 -10.00
N PHE A 276 0.26 0.55 -11.21
CA PHE A 276 0.37 1.71 -12.10
C PHE A 276 -1.02 2.18 -12.57
N THR A 277 -1.81 1.28 -13.16
CA THR A 277 -3.12 1.67 -13.68
C THR A 277 -4.07 2.08 -12.57
N LYS A 278 -3.95 1.48 -11.38
CA LYS A 278 -4.73 1.86 -10.22
C LYS A 278 -4.33 3.22 -9.64
N ALA A 279 -3.04 3.51 -9.52
CA ALA A 279 -2.61 4.85 -9.13
C ALA A 279 -3.10 5.93 -10.13
N MET A 280 -3.16 5.60 -11.43
CA MET A 280 -3.67 6.50 -12.46
C MET A 280 -5.20 6.64 -12.49
N TYR A 281 -5.96 5.69 -11.94
CA TYR A 281 -7.43 5.77 -11.83
C TYR A 281 -7.87 7.01 -11.04
N GLU A 282 -7.18 7.30 -9.94
CA GLU A 282 -7.41 8.53 -9.16
C GLU A 282 -6.67 9.74 -9.72
N GLY A 283 -5.99 9.63 -10.86
CA GLY A 283 -5.13 10.69 -11.39
C GLY A 283 -5.85 12.00 -11.68
N PHE A 284 -7.17 11.97 -11.91
CA PHE A 284 -7.99 13.17 -12.07
C PHE A 284 -8.11 14.01 -10.79
N ARG A 285 -7.86 13.40 -9.61
CA ARG A 285 -7.89 14.07 -8.30
C ARG A 285 -6.58 14.80 -7.99
N TRP A 286 -5.52 14.52 -8.73
CA TRP A 286 -4.16 14.94 -8.37
C TRP A 286 -3.51 15.84 -9.43
N PRO A 287 -2.60 16.76 -9.03
CA PRO A 287 -1.90 17.62 -9.97
C PRO A 287 -1.09 16.83 -11.00
N LYS A 288 -0.83 17.45 -12.17
CA LYS A 288 0.03 16.86 -13.22
C LYS A 288 1.37 16.36 -12.68
N ARG A 289 1.97 17.09 -11.73
CA ARG A 289 3.24 16.71 -11.07
C ARG A 289 3.18 15.32 -10.43
N TYR A 290 2.07 14.96 -9.79
CA TYR A 290 1.88 13.63 -9.22
C TYR A 290 1.59 12.57 -10.29
N ASN A 291 0.82 12.90 -11.33
CA ASN A 291 0.60 11.96 -12.42
C ASN A 291 1.89 11.65 -13.19
N ASP A 292 2.78 12.64 -13.35
CA ASP A 292 4.11 12.45 -13.94
C ASP A 292 5.02 11.64 -13.01
N PHE A 293 4.92 11.84 -11.68
CA PHE A 293 5.60 11.02 -10.68
C PHE A 293 5.26 9.54 -10.81
N VAL A 294 3.96 9.21 -10.85
CA VAL A 294 3.49 7.83 -10.99
C VAL A 294 4.05 7.21 -12.27
N LYS A 295 4.04 7.94 -13.38
CA LYS A 295 4.65 7.45 -14.64
C LYS A 295 6.16 7.22 -14.49
N ASP A 296 6.88 8.13 -13.85
CA ASP A 296 8.33 8.01 -13.64
C ASP A 296 8.69 6.79 -12.77
N ILE A 297 7.99 6.58 -11.65
CA ILE A 297 8.29 5.45 -10.76
C ILE A 297 8.00 4.10 -11.42
N PHE A 298 7.03 4.03 -12.35
CA PHE A 298 6.71 2.76 -13.03
C PHE A 298 7.46 2.52 -14.34
N ALA A 299 8.05 3.56 -14.94
CA ALA A 299 8.76 3.45 -16.22
C ALA A 299 9.96 2.48 -16.20
N GLU A 300 10.57 2.24 -15.04
CA GLU A 300 11.68 1.27 -14.92
C GLU A 300 11.22 -0.19 -14.90
N PHE A 301 9.94 -0.44 -14.65
CA PHE A 301 9.40 -1.80 -14.52
C PHE A 301 8.69 -2.31 -15.78
N GLY A 302 8.34 -1.42 -16.69
CA GLY A 302 7.65 -1.78 -17.92
C GLY A 302 7.04 -0.58 -18.63
N GLU A 303 6.61 -0.82 -19.87
CA GLU A 303 5.75 0.10 -20.61
C GLU A 303 4.30 -0.39 -20.43
N TYR A 304 3.45 0.43 -19.80
CA TYR A 304 2.07 0.07 -19.45
C TYR A 304 1.02 1.00 -20.09
N SER A 305 1.37 1.70 -21.18
CA SER A 305 0.50 2.67 -21.83
C SER A 305 -0.75 2.04 -22.43
N ARG A 306 -0.63 0.83 -22.99
CA ARG A 306 -1.76 0.12 -23.60
C ARG A 306 -2.74 -0.40 -22.55
N GLU A 307 -2.22 -0.89 -21.43
CA GLU A 307 -2.98 -1.32 -20.27
C GLU A 307 -3.76 -0.11 -19.72
N LEU A 308 -3.08 1.04 -19.56
CA LEU A 308 -3.71 2.27 -19.12
C LEU A 308 -4.76 2.80 -20.10
N GLU A 309 -4.55 2.67 -21.41
CA GLU A 309 -5.53 3.07 -22.42
C GLU A 309 -6.82 2.24 -22.32
N VAL A 310 -6.69 0.92 -22.21
CA VAL A 310 -7.85 0.02 -22.02
C VAL A 310 -8.59 0.36 -20.73
N GLU A 311 -7.85 0.65 -19.66
CA GLU A 311 -8.43 1.03 -18.38
C GLU A 311 -9.21 2.35 -18.46
N LYS A 312 -8.66 3.38 -19.12
CA LYS A 312 -9.37 4.65 -19.33
C LYS A 312 -10.68 4.47 -20.08
N ARG A 313 -10.66 3.71 -21.19
CA ARG A 313 -11.90 3.38 -21.92
C ARG A 313 -12.90 2.64 -21.05
N SER A 314 -12.42 1.76 -20.17
CA SER A 314 -13.25 1.03 -19.21
C SER A 314 -13.95 1.99 -18.23
N TRP A 315 -13.23 2.98 -17.69
CA TRP A 315 -13.75 3.95 -16.73
C TRP A 315 -14.74 4.92 -17.37
N GLU A 316 -14.48 5.37 -18.60
CA GLU A 316 -15.35 6.27 -19.36
C GLU A 316 -16.68 5.63 -19.74
N SER A 317 -16.71 4.30 -19.83
CA SER A 317 -17.90 3.54 -20.19
C SER A 317 -18.91 3.38 -19.03
N GLY A 318 -18.69 4.04 -17.87
CA GLY A 318 -19.58 4.07 -16.70
C GLY A 318 -19.72 2.73 -15.97
N ASP A 319 -20.33 2.71 -14.78
CA ASP A 319 -20.79 1.46 -14.16
C ASP A 319 -22.01 0.98 -14.96
N GLY A 320 -21.90 -0.18 -15.59
CA GLY A 320 -22.94 -0.69 -16.50
C GLY A 320 -24.14 -1.19 -15.73
#